data_AF-A0A967JWP6-F1
#
_entry.id   AF-A0A967JWP6-F1
#
_cell.length_a   1.000
_cell.length_b   1.000
_cell.length_c   1.000
_cell.angle_alpha   90.00
_cell.angle_beta   90.00
_cell.angle_gamma   90.00
#
_symmetry.space_group_name_H-M   'P 1'
#
loop_
_entity.id
_entity.type
_entity.pdbx_description
1 polymer ?
#
loop_
_entity_poly.entity_id
_entity_poly.type
_entity_poly.pdbx_seq_one_letter_code
_entity_poly.pdbx_strand_id
1 'polypeptide(L)'
;DPDDETSVDIWERAVCVRGSWGAEIYLPVNEADLVSPKSRYSAFIRTQLDSTLRARGITATAVAGVVTNQCVESTARDAYQHDYDVVLVADCVAE
;
A
#
# COMPACT_ATOMS: atom_id res chain seq x y z
N ASP A 1 -0.11 -2.14 -30.86
CA ASP A 1 0.16 -2.54 -32.25
C ASP A 1 0.80 -3.92 -32.16
N PRO A 2 0.29 -4.96 -32.85
CA PRO A 2 0.84 -6.31 -32.75
C PRO A 2 2.32 -6.43 -33.16
N ASP A 3 2.92 -5.40 -33.77
CA ASP A 3 4.35 -5.34 -34.11
C ASP A 3 5.16 -4.33 -33.25
N ASP A 4 4.58 -3.83 -32.14
CA ASP A 4 5.32 -2.96 -31.21
C ASP A 4 6.19 -3.80 -30.27
N GLU A 5 7.49 -3.88 -30.56
CA GLU A 5 8.50 -4.56 -29.73
C GLU A 5 8.61 -4.01 -28.30
N THR A 6 7.94 -2.89 -27.98
CA THR A 6 7.82 -2.36 -26.61
C THR A 6 6.59 -2.89 -25.85
N SER A 7 5.71 -3.65 -26.52
CA SER A 7 4.54 -4.30 -25.93
C SER A 7 4.95 -5.58 -25.20
N VAL A 8 5.58 -5.40 -24.04
CA VAL A 8 5.70 -6.49 -23.07
C VAL A 8 4.30 -6.86 -22.63
N ASP A 9 3.95 -8.14 -22.72
CA ASP A 9 2.65 -8.63 -22.27
C ASP A 9 2.45 -8.18 -20.82
N ILE A 10 1.34 -7.49 -20.54
CA ILE A 10 1.04 -6.99 -19.18
C ILE A 10 0.98 -8.15 -18.17
N TRP A 11 0.72 -9.37 -18.65
CA TRP A 11 0.73 -10.59 -17.87
C TRP A 11 2.16 -11.08 -17.53
N GLU A 12 3.16 -10.78 -18.36
CA GLU A 12 4.58 -11.07 -18.08
C GLU A 12 5.19 -10.13 -17.02
N ARG A 13 4.55 -8.99 -16.73
CA ARG A 13 4.99 -8.01 -15.71
C ARG A 13 4.17 -8.04 -14.43
N ALA A 14 3.26 -9.00 -14.27
CA ALA A 14 2.38 -9.06 -13.11
C ALA A 14 3.17 -9.40 -11.82
N VAL A 15 3.34 -8.40 -10.95
CA VAL A 15 3.94 -8.55 -9.63
C VAL A 15 2.87 -8.60 -8.54
N CYS A 16 3.16 -9.28 -7.42
CA CYS A 16 2.24 -9.45 -6.29
C CYS A 16 0.88 -10.02 -6.71
N VAL A 17 0.88 -11.04 -7.58
CA VAL A 17 -0.35 -11.71 -8.04
C VAL A 17 -1.06 -12.37 -6.86
N ARG A 18 -2.35 -12.08 -6.69
CA ARG A 18 -3.15 -12.60 -5.58
C ARG A 18 -3.07 -14.13 -5.51
N GLY A 19 -2.73 -14.65 -4.33
CA GLY A 19 -2.61 -16.10 -4.08
C GLY A 19 -1.30 -16.72 -4.59
N SER A 20 -0.43 -15.95 -5.24
CA SER A 20 0.94 -16.37 -5.51
C SER A 20 1.83 -16.18 -4.29
N TRP A 21 2.91 -16.95 -4.21
CA TRP A 21 3.94 -16.79 -3.19
C TRP A 21 4.47 -15.34 -3.08
N GLY A 22 4.66 -14.66 -4.22
CA GLY A 22 5.14 -13.27 -4.25
C GLY A 22 4.16 -12.22 -3.71
N ALA A 23 2.94 -12.61 -3.33
CA ALA A 23 1.94 -11.74 -2.71
C ALA A 23 1.69 -12.07 -1.22
N GLU A 24 2.38 -13.07 -0.66
CA GLU A 24 2.25 -13.43 0.74
C GLU A 24 2.88 -12.36 1.65
N ILE A 25 2.23 -12.10 2.79
CA ILE A 25 2.73 -11.14 3.78
C ILE A 25 3.81 -11.86 4.60
N TYR A 26 5.03 -11.31 4.59
CA TYR A 26 6.16 -11.89 5.32
C TYR A 26 6.03 -11.74 6.86
N LEU A 27 5.42 -10.65 7.31
CA LEU A 27 5.21 -10.39 8.74
C LEU A 27 3.99 -11.14 9.27
N PRO A 28 4.00 -11.56 10.56
CA PRO A 28 2.84 -12.17 11.18
C PRO A 28 1.65 -11.20 11.16
N VAL A 29 0.48 -11.73 10.81
CA VAL A 29 -0.80 -11.00 10.81
C VAL A 29 -1.69 -11.60 11.89
N ASN A 30 -2.18 -10.76 12.79
CA ASN A 30 -3.10 -11.12 13.86
C ASN A 30 -4.56 -11.04 13.38
N GLU A 31 -5.47 -11.70 14.09
CA GLU A 31 -6.91 -11.69 13.75
C GLU A 31 -7.54 -10.29 13.77
N ALA A 32 -6.99 -9.37 14.57
CA ALA A 32 -7.48 -7.99 14.69
C ALA A 32 -6.96 -7.06 13.57
N ASP A 33 -5.98 -7.50 12.79
CA ASP A 33 -5.32 -6.67 11.78
C ASP A 33 -6.22 -6.48 10.55
N LEU A 34 -6.25 -5.26 10.03
CA LEU A 34 -6.93 -4.95 8.78
C LEU A 34 -5.99 -5.24 7.60
N VAL A 35 -6.24 -6.32 6.86
CA VAL A 35 -5.54 -6.60 5.60
C VAL A 35 -6.31 -5.98 4.43
N SER A 36 -5.77 -4.92 3.83
CA SER A 36 -6.40 -4.18 2.74
C SER A 36 -5.59 -4.30 1.44
N PRO A 37 -6.02 -5.11 0.46
CA PRO A 37 -5.37 -5.18 -0.85
C PRO A 37 -5.50 -3.85 -1.60
N LYS A 38 -4.39 -3.34 -2.15
CA LYS A 38 -4.35 -2.10 -2.93
C LYS A 38 -3.79 -2.34 -4.34
N SER A 39 -4.27 -1.54 -5.29
CA SER A 39 -3.82 -1.57 -6.70
C SER A 39 -3.06 -0.32 -7.13
N ARG A 40 -2.77 0.58 -6.19
CA ARG A 40 -2.05 1.85 -6.37
C ARG A 40 -1.02 2.02 -5.25
N TYR A 41 -0.12 3.00 -5.39
CA TYR A 41 0.91 3.24 -4.39
C TYR A 41 0.31 3.61 -3.04
N SER A 42 -0.56 4.62 -3.00
CA SER A 42 -1.32 4.98 -1.80
C SER A 42 -2.29 3.88 -1.38
N ALA A 43 -2.31 3.59 -0.08
CA ALA A 43 -3.27 2.69 0.55
C ALA A 43 -4.70 3.26 0.62
N PHE A 44 -4.90 4.55 0.34
CA PHE A 44 -6.23 5.19 0.35
C PHE A 44 -6.93 5.08 -1.01
N ILE A 45 -6.17 5.04 -2.11
CA ILE A 45 -6.75 5.08 -3.45
C ILE A 45 -7.48 3.76 -3.75
N ARG A 46 -8.80 3.87 -3.94
CA ARG A 46 -9.70 2.74 -4.27
C ARG A 46 -9.74 1.66 -3.18
N THR A 47 -9.60 2.06 -1.92
CA THR A 47 -9.81 1.17 -0.76
C THR A 47 -10.85 1.76 0.18
N GLN A 48 -11.21 1.03 1.23
CA GLN A 48 -12.06 1.51 2.32
C GLN A 48 -11.25 1.97 3.54
N LEU A 49 -9.95 2.30 3.35
CA LEU A 49 -9.07 2.58 4.48
C LEU A 49 -9.54 3.80 5.27
N ASP A 50 -9.80 4.94 4.63
CA ASP A 50 -10.25 6.16 5.32
C ASP A 50 -11.56 5.94 6.09
N SER A 51 -12.58 5.37 5.45
CA SER A 51 -13.86 5.11 6.12
C SER A 51 -13.71 4.15 7.31
N THR A 52 -12.83 3.15 7.19
CA THR A 52 -12.55 2.21 8.28
C THR A 52 -11.82 2.88 9.45
N LEU A 53 -10.81 3.70 9.17
CA LEU A 53 -10.06 4.43 10.20
C LEU A 53 -10.97 5.43 10.94
N ARG A 54 -11.80 6.19 10.20
CA ARG A 54 -12.77 7.13 10.79
C ARG A 54 -13.84 6.43 11.63
N ALA A 55 -14.37 5.30 11.15
CA ALA A 55 -15.34 4.51 11.92
C ALA A 55 -14.76 3.97 13.23
N ARG A 56 -13.43 3.79 13.29
CA ARG A 56 -12.67 3.40 14.50
C ARG A 56 -12.22 4.60 15.35
N GLY A 57 -12.53 5.84 14.95
CA GLY A 57 -12.13 7.05 15.66
C GLY A 57 -10.62 7.33 15.62
N ILE A 58 -9.90 6.79 14.63
CA ILE A 58 -8.45 6.98 14.48
C ILE A 58 -8.20 8.37 13.90
N THR A 59 -7.26 9.11 14.49
CA THR A 59 -6.86 10.47 14.05
C THR A 59 -5.38 10.58 13.72
N ALA A 60 -4.59 9.55 14.01
CA ALA A 60 -3.15 9.51 13.79
C ALA A 60 -2.72 8.19 13.16
N THR A 61 -1.69 8.23 12.33
CA THR A 61 -1.13 7.07 11.62
C THR A 61 0.39 7.03 11.76
N ALA A 62 0.92 5.84 12.01
CA ALA A 62 2.34 5.55 11.85
C ALA A 62 2.52 4.75 10.56
N VAL A 63 3.40 5.20 9.66
CA VAL A 63 3.61 4.61 8.34
C VAL A 63 4.99 3.95 8.28
N ALA A 64 5.02 2.70 7.83
CA ALA A 64 6.20 1.85 7.69
C ALA A 64 6.03 0.91 6.48
N GLY A 65 7.12 0.29 6.02
CA GLY A 65 7.11 -0.69 4.93
C GLY A 65 7.99 -0.30 3.75
N VAL A 66 7.64 -0.79 2.55
CA VAL A 66 8.45 -0.60 1.34
C VAL A 66 7.59 -0.33 0.08
N VAL A 67 8.14 0.35 -0.94
CA VAL A 67 9.38 1.13 -0.91
C VAL A 67 9.11 2.59 -0.50
N THR A 68 10.12 3.22 0.10
CA THR A 68 10.01 4.52 0.78
C THR A 68 9.46 5.60 -0.13
N ASN A 69 10.09 5.82 -1.29
CA ASN A 69 9.69 6.84 -2.27
C ASN A 69 8.42 6.54 -3.10
N GLN A 70 7.78 5.39 -2.90
CA GLN A 70 6.55 5.04 -3.63
C GLN A 70 5.40 4.77 -2.66
N CYS A 71 5.19 3.52 -2.27
CA CYS A 71 4.01 3.13 -1.51
C CYS A 71 3.93 3.81 -0.15
N VAL A 72 5.07 3.95 0.52
CA VAL A 72 5.15 4.56 1.85
C VAL A 72 4.90 6.06 1.76
N GLU A 73 5.67 6.78 0.94
CA GLU A 73 5.52 8.23 0.76
C GLU A 73 4.12 8.61 0.27
N SER A 74 3.58 7.91 -0.73
CA SER A 74 2.25 8.22 -1.28
C SER A 74 1.16 7.97 -0.25
N THR A 75 1.28 6.92 0.58
CA THR A 75 0.30 6.66 1.65
C THR A 75 0.40 7.70 2.77
N ALA A 76 1.62 8.08 3.17
CA ALA A 76 1.83 9.10 4.20
C ALA A 76 1.30 10.47 3.75
N ARG A 77 1.53 10.85 2.48
CA ARG A 77 1.00 12.07 1.89
C ARG A 77 -0.52 12.08 1.85
N ASP A 78 -1.15 10.99 1.40
CA ASP A 78 -2.61 10.89 1.37
C ASP A 78 -3.22 10.88 2.77
N ALA A 79 -2.59 10.22 3.76
CA ALA A 79 -3.02 10.27 5.15
C ALA A 79 -3.04 11.72 5.67
N TYR A 80 -1.99 12.49 5.40
CA TYR A 80 -1.95 13.90 5.76
C TYR A 80 -3.05 14.70 5.05
N GLN A 81 -3.30 14.44 3.76
CA GLN A 81 -4.39 15.09 3.00
C GLN A 81 -5.80 14.73 3.50
N HIS A 82 -5.94 13.60 4.20
CA HIS A 82 -7.19 13.17 4.85
C HIS A 82 -7.32 13.64 6.31
N ASP A 83 -6.48 14.60 6.74
CA ASP A 83 -6.45 15.19 8.09
C ASP A 83 -6.00 14.23 9.21
N TYR A 84 -5.20 13.20 8.89
CA TYR A 84 -4.54 12.40 9.92
C TYR A 84 -3.22 13.03 10.34
N ASP A 85 -2.88 12.95 11.63
CA ASP A 85 -1.51 13.17 12.10
C ASP A 85 -0.63 12.02 11.60
N VAL A 86 0.48 12.32 10.93
CA VAL A 86 1.31 11.29 10.28
C VAL A 86 2.71 11.24 10.88
N VAL A 87 3.11 10.04 11.30
CA VAL A 87 4.49 9.73 11.70
C VAL A 87 5.07 8.72 10.73
N LEU A 88 6.18 9.07 10.09
CA LEU A 88 6.99 8.10 9.34
C LEU A 88 7.96 7.42 10.30
N VAL A 89 7.94 6.09 10.36
CA VAL A 89 8.84 5.33 11.23
C VAL A 89 10.15 5.08 10.48
N ALA A 90 11.10 6.00 10.64
CA ALA A 90 12.27 6.13 9.76
C ALA A 90 13.19 4.88 9.69
N ASP A 91 13.25 4.08 10.76
CA ASP A 91 14.00 2.82 10.83
C ASP A 91 13.19 1.61 10.32
N CYS A 92 11.91 1.79 10.00
CA CYS A 92 11.01 0.78 9.48
C CYS A 92 10.60 1.03 8.01
N VAL A 93 11.42 1.78 7.26
CA VAL A 93 11.25 2.02 5.82
C VAL A 93 12.52 1.70 5.06
N ALA A 94 12.40 1.27 3.80
CA ALA A 94 13.53 0.94 2.95
C ALA A 94 13.27 1.26 1.47
N GLU A 95 14.33 1.30 0.67
CA GLU A 95 14.32 1.42 -0.80
C GLU A 95 14.55 0.06 -1.46
#